data_AF-A0A918DT46-F1
#
_entry.id   AF-A0A918DT46-F1
#
_cell.length_a   1.000
_cell.length_b   1.000
_cell.length_c   1.000
_cell.angle_alpha   90.00
_cell.angle_beta   90.00
_cell.angle_gamma   90.00
#
_symmetry.space_group_name_H-M   'P 1'
#
loop_
_entity.id
_entity.type
_entity.pdbx_description
1 polymer ?
#
loop_
_entity_poly.entity_id
_entity_poly.type
_entity_poly.pdbx_seq_one_letter_code
_entity_poly.pdbx_strand_id
1 'polypeptide(L)'
;MGAQKPRQERRGSVRIAAAAVCLALSFGLLVHSGAWDAMRARMRSSRWEPQKPTGHDHLTARMRAVRAAVTEKFELPAGSGCFREDGGIEGGGEHPLGRACDFMLGPAGERATGSSGRLGRRIAAWARDNADKYGIWYVIYEQRIWSSRWPQRGNKPMEDRGSITQNHFDHVHISVY
;
A
#
# COMPACT_ATOMS: atom_id res chain seq x y z
N MET A 1 84.17 -12.44 -12.53
CA MET A 1 84.83 -11.36 -13.29
C MET A 1 83.74 -10.73 -14.16
N GLY A 2 83.11 -9.66 -13.69
CA GLY A 2 83.44 -8.28 -14.08
C GLY A 2 82.31 -7.78 -15.02
N ALA A 3 81.85 -6.55 -15.05
CA ALA A 3 82.13 -5.34 -14.30
C ALA A 3 80.93 -4.38 -14.50
N GLN A 4 80.91 -3.32 -13.71
CA GLN A 4 79.85 -2.31 -13.57
C GLN A 4 79.56 -1.45 -14.82
N LYS A 5 78.30 -0.95 -14.84
CA LYS A 5 77.72 0.20 -15.57
C LYS A 5 78.66 1.41 -15.75
N PRO A 6 78.45 2.22 -16.80
CA PRO A 6 77.87 3.58 -16.65
C PRO A 6 77.03 4.01 -17.89
N ARG A 7 76.39 5.18 -18.05
CA ARG A 7 75.82 6.28 -17.24
C ARG A 7 75.04 7.17 -18.25
N GLN A 8 73.89 7.66 -17.80
CA GLN A 8 73.06 8.81 -18.22
C GLN A 8 73.51 9.79 -19.33
N GLU A 9 72.54 10.20 -20.17
CA GLU A 9 72.10 11.56 -20.64
C GLU A 9 71.52 11.45 -22.07
N ARG A 10 70.45 12.12 -22.56
CA ARG A 10 69.87 13.44 -22.31
C ARG A 10 68.39 13.51 -22.81
N ARG A 11 67.61 14.27 -22.03
CA ARG A 11 66.42 15.11 -22.31
C ARG A 11 65.84 15.19 -23.74
N GLY A 12 64.51 15.17 -23.81
CA GLY A 12 63.72 15.81 -24.88
C GLY A 12 62.23 15.40 -24.89
N SER A 13 61.37 16.28 -24.40
CA SER A 13 59.89 16.25 -24.39
C SER A 13 59.29 15.86 -25.76
N VAL A 14 58.09 15.28 -25.91
CA VAL A 14 56.76 15.91 -25.72
C VAL A 14 55.66 14.82 -25.70
N ARG A 15 54.65 15.09 -24.88
CA ARG A 15 53.42 14.34 -24.56
C ARG A 15 52.49 14.14 -25.77
N ILE A 16 51.78 13.01 -25.86
CA ILE A 16 50.31 12.98 -26.08
C ILE A 16 49.72 11.82 -25.27
N ALA A 17 48.68 12.15 -24.50
CA ALA A 17 48.00 11.31 -23.54
C ALA A 17 47.03 10.31 -24.19
N ALA A 18 46.84 9.17 -23.54
CA ALA A 18 45.58 8.44 -23.56
C ALA A 18 45.30 7.98 -22.13
N ALA A 19 44.70 8.86 -21.33
CA ALA A 19 44.11 8.49 -20.06
C ALA A 19 42.82 7.71 -20.35
N ALA A 20 42.90 6.38 -20.38
CA ALA A 20 41.74 5.54 -20.19
C ALA A 20 41.32 5.66 -18.71
N VAL A 21 40.49 6.65 -18.42
CA VAL A 21 39.75 6.70 -17.16
C VAL A 21 38.79 5.51 -17.21
N CYS A 22 39.18 4.41 -16.56
CA CYS A 22 38.22 3.43 -16.09
C CYS A 22 37.27 4.16 -15.15
N LEU A 23 36.14 4.62 -15.68
CA LEU A 23 35.02 5.09 -14.89
C LEU A 23 34.47 3.85 -14.17
N ALA A 24 35.09 3.53 -13.04
CA ALA A 24 34.42 2.77 -12.01
C ALA A 24 33.15 3.55 -11.69
N LEU A 25 32.01 3.10 -12.23
CA LEU A 25 30.70 3.43 -11.68
C LEU A 25 30.63 2.77 -10.31
N SER A 26 31.35 3.40 -9.39
CA SER A 26 31.11 3.37 -7.97
C SER A 26 29.72 3.96 -7.80
N PHE A 27 28.69 3.13 -7.97
CA PHE A 27 27.35 3.47 -7.52
C PHE A 27 27.40 3.42 -5.99
N GLY A 28 28.05 4.43 -5.41
CA GLY A 28 28.07 4.68 -3.99
C GLY A 28 26.65 4.92 -3.52
N LEU A 29 26.20 4.01 -2.65
CA LEU A 29 25.51 4.29 -1.39
C LEU A 29 24.54 5.49 -1.34
N LEU A 30 23.30 5.17 -0.94
CA LEU A 30 22.25 6.08 -0.42
C LEU A 30 21.45 6.92 -1.43
N VAL A 31 20.82 6.27 -2.41
CA VAL A 31 19.58 6.82 -2.99
C VAL A 31 18.42 6.53 -2.04
N HIS A 32 17.93 7.58 -1.39
CA HIS A 32 16.76 7.65 -0.49
C HIS A 32 15.71 6.53 -0.68
N SER A 33 15.74 5.51 0.18
CA SER A 33 14.78 4.39 0.18
C SER A 33 13.33 4.87 0.12
N GLY A 34 12.98 5.89 0.92
CA GLY A 34 11.60 6.39 1.02
C GLY A 34 11.02 6.99 -0.26
N ALA A 35 11.83 7.66 -1.10
CA ALA A 35 11.33 8.25 -2.35
C ALA A 35 11.08 7.19 -3.42
N TRP A 36 11.97 6.20 -3.49
CA TRP A 36 11.83 5.07 -4.41
C TRP A 36 10.68 4.15 -4.02
N ASP A 37 10.48 3.91 -2.73
CA ASP A 37 9.33 3.16 -2.21
C ASP A 37 8.01 3.84 -2.53
N ALA A 38 7.94 5.17 -2.36
CA ALA A 38 6.77 5.96 -2.72
C ALA A 38 6.45 5.89 -4.22
N MET A 39 7.49 5.99 -5.08
CA MET A 39 7.32 5.86 -6.53
C MET A 39 6.82 4.46 -6.90
N ARG A 40 7.43 3.42 -6.34
CA ARG A 40 7.01 2.03 -6.58
C ARG A 40 5.57 1.81 -6.15
N ALA A 41 5.17 2.27 -4.97
CA ALA A 41 3.78 2.17 -4.51
C ALA A 41 2.80 2.89 -5.46
N ARG A 42 3.17 4.08 -5.94
CA ARG A 42 2.36 4.81 -6.94
C ARG A 42 2.24 4.05 -8.26
N MET A 43 3.34 3.50 -8.79
CA MET A 43 3.32 2.68 -10.01
C MET A 43 2.49 1.40 -9.84
N ARG A 44 2.58 0.76 -8.66
CA ARG A 44 1.75 -0.41 -8.32
C ARG A 44 0.27 -0.03 -8.23
N SER A 45 -0.05 1.13 -7.68
CA SER A 45 -1.44 1.61 -7.63
C SER A 45 -2.00 1.96 -9.01
N SER A 46 -1.20 2.54 -9.89
CA SER A 46 -1.65 2.98 -11.22
C SER A 46 -1.86 1.84 -12.20
N ARG A 47 -1.38 0.62 -11.89
CA ARG A 47 -1.60 -0.56 -12.75
C ARG A 47 -3.01 -1.12 -12.65
N TRP A 48 -3.78 -0.70 -11.64
CA TRP A 48 -5.11 -1.22 -11.41
C TRP A 48 -6.12 -0.49 -12.26
N GLU A 49 -6.60 -1.16 -13.30
CA GLU A 49 -7.69 -0.64 -14.10
C GLU A 49 -8.99 -0.58 -13.28
N PRO A 50 -9.73 0.55 -13.36
CA PRO A 50 -11.06 0.67 -12.78
C PRO A 50 -11.97 -0.44 -13.26
N GLN A 51 -12.67 -1.08 -12.34
CA GLN A 51 -13.68 -2.10 -12.66
C GLN A 51 -15.07 -1.52 -12.47
N LYS A 52 -15.97 -1.85 -13.39
CA LYS A 52 -17.40 -1.54 -13.22
C LYS A 52 -18.04 -2.59 -12.30
N PRO A 53 -19.01 -2.20 -11.45
CA PRO A 53 -19.80 -3.16 -10.69
C PRO A 53 -20.63 -4.03 -11.64
N THR A 54 -20.77 -5.31 -11.32
CA THR A 54 -21.55 -6.28 -12.11
C THR A 54 -22.29 -7.25 -11.19
N GLY A 55 -23.25 -8.00 -11.76
CA GLY A 55 -24.03 -9.00 -11.02
C GLY A 55 -25.08 -8.38 -10.09
N HIS A 56 -25.84 -9.26 -9.42
CA HIS A 56 -26.93 -8.86 -8.53
C HIS A 56 -26.46 -8.19 -7.24
N ASP A 57 -25.19 -8.36 -6.86
CA ASP A 57 -24.61 -7.76 -5.66
C ASP A 57 -23.98 -6.38 -5.92
N HIS A 58 -24.01 -5.92 -7.17
CA HIS A 58 -23.47 -4.62 -7.61
C HIS A 58 -22.03 -4.38 -7.15
N LEU A 59 -21.23 -5.43 -7.06
CA LEU A 59 -19.81 -5.33 -6.71
C LEU A 59 -18.93 -5.41 -7.94
N THR A 60 -17.75 -4.81 -7.86
CA THR A 60 -16.65 -5.13 -8.77
C THR A 60 -16.17 -6.57 -8.53
N ALA A 61 -15.59 -7.19 -9.57
CA ALA A 61 -15.00 -8.52 -9.42
C ALA A 61 -13.91 -8.54 -8.34
N ARG A 62 -13.14 -7.46 -8.25
CA ARG A 62 -12.09 -7.24 -7.24
C ARG A 62 -12.65 -7.18 -5.82
N MET A 63 -13.71 -6.41 -5.58
CA MET A 63 -14.32 -6.34 -4.25
C MET A 63 -14.97 -7.67 -3.86
N ARG A 64 -15.58 -8.39 -4.81
CA ARG A 64 -16.07 -9.77 -4.58
C ARG A 64 -14.95 -10.71 -4.12
N ALA A 65 -13.78 -10.65 -4.77
CA ALA A 65 -12.63 -11.47 -4.39
C ALA A 65 -12.11 -11.13 -2.98
N VAL A 66 -12.04 -9.84 -2.62
CA VAL A 66 -11.65 -9.42 -1.27
C VAL A 66 -12.68 -9.90 -0.23
N ARG A 67 -13.97 -9.69 -0.47
CA ARG A 67 -15.04 -10.15 0.44
C ARG A 67 -14.94 -11.65 0.67
N ALA A 68 -14.84 -12.44 -0.39
CA ALA A 68 -14.70 -13.89 -0.30
C ALA A 68 -13.47 -14.29 0.53
N ALA A 69 -12.30 -13.69 0.25
CA ALA A 69 -11.06 -14.01 0.96
C ALA A 69 -11.10 -13.61 2.45
N VAL A 70 -11.77 -12.51 2.81
CA VAL A 70 -11.96 -12.13 4.22
C VAL A 70 -12.89 -13.12 4.91
N THR A 71 -14.04 -13.44 4.32
CA THR A 71 -15.04 -14.36 4.90
C THR A 71 -14.50 -15.80 5.01
N GLU A 72 -13.63 -16.23 4.10
CA GLU A 72 -12.95 -17.52 4.18
C GLU A 72 -11.94 -17.56 5.35
N LYS A 73 -11.21 -16.45 5.57
CA LYS A 73 -10.11 -16.40 6.55
C LYS A 73 -10.55 -16.05 7.97
N PHE A 74 -11.66 -15.35 8.10
CA PHE A 74 -12.12 -14.76 9.36
C PHE A 74 -13.61 -15.04 9.57
N GLU A 75 -13.95 -15.55 10.75
CA GLU A 75 -15.33 -15.61 11.20
C GLU A 75 -15.82 -14.19 11.51
N LEU A 76 -16.80 -13.71 10.74
CA LEU A 76 -17.38 -12.37 10.89
C LEU A 76 -18.68 -12.49 11.70
N PRO A 77 -18.73 -11.98 12.95
CA PRO A 77 -19.89 -12.17 13.81
C PRO A 77 -21.17 -11.49 13.31
N ALA A 78 -21.04 -10.46 12.47
CA ALA A 78 -22.16 -9.71 11.90
C ALA A 78 -22.09 -9.58 10.36
N GLY A 79 -21.30 -10.44 9.71
CA GLY A 79 -21.17 -10.44 8.25
C GLY A 79 -20.47 -9.21 7.67
N SER A 80 -20.86 -8.81 6.46
CA SER A 80 -20.31 -7.65 5.75
C SER A 80 -21.38 -6.86 5.01
N GLY A 81 -21.32 -5.53 5.08
CA GLY A 81 -22.13 -4.62 4.26
C GLY A 81 -21.30 -4.05 3.10
N CYS A 82 -21.75 -4.19 1.86
CA CYS A 82 -21.00 -3.74 0.68
C CYS A 82 -21.76 -2.68 -0.11
N PHE A 83 -22.25 -2.99 -1.32
CA PHE A 83 -22.97 -2.02 -2.12
C PHE A 83 -24.20 -1.46 -1.40
N ARG A 84 -24.34 -0.14 -1.45
CA ARG A 84 -25.52 0.63 -1.04
C ARG A 84 -25.55 1.92 -1.86
N GLU A 85 -26.68 2.20 -2.50
CA GLU A 85 -26.82 3.30 -3.47
C GLU A 85 -26.61 4.67 -2.84
N ASP A 86 -27.10 4.86 -1.62
CA ASP A 86 -26.91 6.08 -0.82
C ASP A 86 -25.48 6.30 -0.35
N GLY A 87 -24.62 5.28 -0.45
CA GLY A 87 -23.24 5.33 -0.01
C GLY A 87 -23.05 5.53 1.49
N GLY A 88 -24.12 5.46 2.30
CA GLY A 88 -24.12 5.51 3.77
C GLY A 88 -23.48 6.76 4.40
N ILE A 89 -23.06 7.73 3.59
CA ILE A 89 -22.56 9.06 3.97
C ILE A 89 -22.99 10.06 2.90
N GLU A 90 -23.22 11.31 3.31
CA GLU A 90 -23.52 12.41 2.40
C GLU A 90 -22.31 12.68 1.47
N GLY A 91 -22.56 12.76 0.16
CA GLY A 91 -21.51 12.87 -0.87
C GLY A 91 -20.99 11.54 -1.42
N GLY A 92 -21.50 10.40 -0.92
CA GLY A 92 -21.18 9.08 -1.42
C GLY A 92 -19.77 8.59 -1.04
N GLY A 93 -19.30 7.55 -1.72
CA GLY A 93 -18.01 6.95 -1.44
C GLY A 93 -17.77 5.74 -2.35
N GLU A 94 -17.04 4.76 -1.86
CA GLU A 94 -16.72 3.56 -2.65
C GLU A 94 -17.83 2.48 -2.62
N HIS A 95 -18.80 2.61 -1.70
CA HIS A 95 -19.94 1.70 -1.61
C HIS A 95 -20.88 1.76 -2.83
N PRO A 96 -21.36 2.94 -3.31
CA PRO A 96 -22.21 3.02 -4.50
C PRO A 96 -21.48 2.61 -5.80
N LEU A 97 -20.15 2.56 -5.77
CA LEU A 97 -19.32 2.13 -6.90
C LEU A 97 -19.06 0.62 -6.90
N GLY A 98 -19.53 -0.10 -5.87
CA GLY A 98 -19.26 -1.54 -5.70
C GLY A 98 -17.80 -1.86 -5.38
N ARG A 99 -17.06 -0.89 -4.84
CA ARG A 99 -15.62 -0.97 -4.55
C ARG A 99 -15.29 -1.00 -3.06
N ALA A 100 -16.30 -1.07 -2.19
CA ALA A 100 -16.09 -1.16 -0.76
C ALA A 100 -16.96 -2.22 -0.07
N CYS A 101 -16.42 -2.74 1.03
CA CYS A 101 -17.17 -3.47 2.05
C CYS A 101 -16.73 -3.05 3.46
N ASP A 102 -17.71 -3.00 4.36
CA ASP A 102 -17.58 -2.89 5.80
C ASP A 102 -17.68 -4.31 6.39
N PHE A 103 -16.60 -4.78 7.01
CA PHE A 103 -16.53 -6.09 7.66
C PHE A 103 -16.87 -5.92 9.15
N MET A 104 -18.09 -6.29 9.51
CA MET A 104 -18.70 -5.97 10.80
C MET A 104 -18.11 -6.84 11.91
N LEU A 105 -17.72 -6.22 13.01
CA LEU A 105 -17.11 -6.89 14.18
C LEU A 105 -18.12 -7.17 15.31
N GLY A 106 -19.37 -6.76 15.10
CA GLY A 106 -20.49 -6.83 16.03
C GLY A 106 -21.66 -6.00 15.51
N PRO A 107 -22.67 -5.69 16.35
CA PRO A 107 -23.76 -4.77 16.00
C PRO A 107 -23.23 -3.40 15.55
N ALA A 108 -23.88 -2.83 14.53
CA ALA A 108 -23.56 -1.47 14.10
C ALA A 108 -23.82 -0.46 15.22
N GLY A 109 -22.94 0.53 15.36
CA GLY A 109 -23.00 1.56 16.40
C GLY A 109 -22.35 1.15 17.72
N GLU A 110 -21.86 -0.09 17.85
CA GLU A 110 -21.17 -0.55 19.06
C GLU A 110 -19.67 -0.73 18.84
N ARG A 111 -18.86 -0.08 19.67
CA ARG A 111 -17.40 -0.18 19.57
C ARG A 111 -16.96 -1.63 19.77
N ALA A 112 -16.20 -2.16 18.81
CA ALA A 112 -15.54 -3.44 18.95
C ALA A 112 -14.47 -3.36 20.04
N THR A 113 -14.63 -4.15 21.10
CA THR A 113 -13.66 -4.28 22.20
C THR A 113 -13.18 -5.73 22.33
N GLY A 114 -12.26 -6.02 23.24
CA GLY A 114 -11.85 -7.40 23.55
C GLY A 114 -11.43 -8.22 22.33
N SER A 115 -12.08 -9.37 22.13
CA SER A 115 -11.86 -10.28 21.00
C SER A 115 -12.24 -9.66 19.66
N SER A 116 -13.39 -8.98 19.57
CA SER A 116 -13.83 -8.29 18.33
C SER A 116 -12.85 -7.19 17.91
N GLY A 117 -12.31 -6.42 18.86
CA GLY A 117 -11.26 -5.44 18.58
C GLY A 117 -9.97 -6.08 18.04
N ARG A 118 -9.56 -7.22 18.61
CA ARG A 118 -8.41 -7.99 18.09
C ARG A 118 -8.67 -8.55 16.69
N LEU A 119 -9.90 -9.00 16.42
CA LEU A 119 -10.33 -9.45 15.10
C LEU A 119 -10.22 -8.31 14.08
N GLY A 120 -10.72 -7.12 14.40
CA GLY A 120 -10.62 -5.95 13.52
C GLY A 120 -9.18 -5.60 13.17
N ARG A 121 -8.27 -5.56 14.16
CA ARG A 121 -6.84 -5.34 13.90
C ARG A 121 -6.21 -6.41 13.01
N ARG A 122 -6.61 -7.68 13.17
CA ARG A 122 -6.16 -8.78 12.30
C ARG A 122 -6.66 -8.65 10.87
N ILE A 123 -7.93 -8.32 10.66
CA ILE A 123 -8.50 -8.11 9.32
C ILE A 123 -7.80 -6.92 8.65
N ALA A 124 -7.64 -5.80 9.36
CA ALA A 124 -6.96 -4.62 8.83
C ALA A 124 -5.48 -4.90 8.51
N ALA A 125 -4.76 -5.68 9.32
CA ALA A 125 -3.40 -6.13 9.00
C ALA A 125 -3.37 -7.00 7.74
N TRP A 126 -4.21 -8.03 7.68
CA TRP A 126 -4.28 -8.90 6.51
C TRP A 126 -4.60 -8.14 5.22
N ALA A 127 -5.52 -7.18 5.26
CA ALA A 127 -5.90 -6.37 4.12
C ALA A 127 -4.71 -5.55 3.59
N ARG A 128 -3.93 -4.95 4.49
CA ARG A 128 -2.70 -4.20 4.14
C ARG A 128 -1.65 -5.12 3.50
N ASP A 129 -1.42 -6.29 4.11
CA ASP A 129 -0.43 -7.26 3.64
C ASP A 129 -0.81 -7.87 2.29
N ASN A 130 -2.10 -7.92 1.96
CA ASN A 130 -2.62 -8.49 0.70
C ASN A 130 -3.03 -7.42 -0.32
N ALA A 131 -2.70 -6.15 -0.09
CA ALA A 131 -3.18 -5.07 -0.93
C ALA A 131 -2.72 -5.17 -2.37
N ASP A 132 -1.48 -5.60 -2.59
CA ASP A 132 -0.92 -5.83 -3.92
C ASP A 132 -1.53 -7.04 -4.64
N LYS A 133 -2.04 -8.04 -3.90
CA LYS A 133 -2.67 -9.22 -4.47
C LYS A 133 -4.08 -8.91 -4.97
N TYR A 134 -4.85 -8.18 -4.16
CA TYR A 134 -6.27 -7.93 -4.43
C TYR A 134 -6.57 -6.53 -4.97
N GLY A 135 -5.57 -5.66 -5.13
CA GLY A 135 -5.80 -4.27 -5.54
C GLY A 135 -6.59 -3.48 -4.50
N ILE A 136 -6.29 -3.68 -3.21
CA ILE A 136 -6.85 -2.87 -2.12
C ILE A 136 -6.22 -1.49 -2.18
N TRP A 137 -7.06 -0.46 -2.20
CA TRP A 137 -6.65 0.94 -2.26
C TRP A 137 -6.45 1.52 -0.85
N TYR A 138 -7.43 1.37 0.04
CA TYR A 138 -7.31 1.85 1.41
C TYR A 138 -8.09 0.99 2.40
N VAL A 139 -7.68 1.07 3.66
CA VAL A 139 -8.29 0.36 4.79
C VAL A 139 -8.52 1.37 5.90
N ILE A 140 -9.71 1.37 6.49
CA ILE A 140 -10.06 2.21 7.63
C ILE A 140 -10.46 1.32 8.82
N TYR A 141 -9.87 1.57 9.98
CA TYR A 141 -10.26 0.95 11.24
C TYR A 141 -9.78 1.78 12.43
N GLU A 142 -10.58 1.81 13.50
CA GLU A 142 -10.30 2.55 14.75
C GLU A 142 -9.96 4.04 14.49
N GLN A 143 -10.74 4.69 13.62
CA GLN A 143 -10.55 6.10 13.21
C GLN A 143 -9.19 6.39 12.58
N ARG A 144 -8.62 5.39 11.89
CA ARG A 144 -7.36 5.53 11.16
C ARG A 144 -7.49 4.98 9.76
N ILE A 145 -6.88 5.67 8.81
CA ILE A 145 -6.81 5.27 7.41
C ILE A 145 -5.39 4.89 7.02
N TRP A 146 -5.25 3.78 6.32
CA TRP A 146 -4.05 3.38 5.59
C TRP A 146 -4.35 3.36 4.10
N SER A 147 -3.39 3.75 3.25
CA SER A 147 -3.53 3.68 1.80
C SER A 147 -2.33 2.99 1.14
N SER A 148 -2.62 2.06 0.23
CA SER A 148 -1.60 1.34 -0.56
C SER A 148 -0.90 2.23 -1.59
N ARG A 149 -1.47 3.40 -1.90
CA ARG A 149 -0.81 4.42 -2.74
C ARG A 149 0.36 5.09 -2.02
N TRP A 150 0.31 5.16 -0.69
CA TRP A 150 1.31 5.81 0.14
C TRP A 150 1.57 5.01 1.44
N PRO A 151 2.01 3.74 1.35
CA PRO A 151 2.10 2.85 2.51
C PRO A 151 3.08 3.36 3.57
N GLN A 152 4.11 4.12 3.16
CA GLN A 152 5.09 4.76 4.04
C GLN A 152 4.48 5.83 4.95
N ARG A 153 3.27 6.34 4.65
CA ARG A 153 2.54 7.28 5.52
C ARG A 153 1.95 6.59 6.74
N GLY A 154 1.91 5.24 6.75
CA GLY A 154 1.36 4.44 7.84
C GLY A 154 -0.14 4.63 8.01
N ASN A 155 -0.66 4.21 9.18
CA ASN A 155 -2.05 4.43 9.56
C ASN A 155 -2.20 5.87 10.07
N LYS A 156 -2.81 6.77 9.29
CA LYS A 156 -3.03 8.17 9.67
C LYS A 156 -4.33 8.32 10.48
N PRO A 157 -4.37 9.20 11.49
CA PRO A 157 -5.64 9.53 12.16
C PRO A 157 -6.58 10.22 11.17
N MET A 158 -7.88 10.02 11.36
CA MET A 158 -8.96 10.74 10.66
C MET A 158 -9.59 11.78 11.59
N GLU A 159 -10.30 12.76 11.04
CA GLU A 159 -11.18 13.60 11.84
C GLU A 159 -12.26 12.77 12.55
N ASP A 160 -12.79 13.30 13.66
CA ASP A 160 -14.00 12.77 14.27
C ASP A 160 -15.21 13.11 13.41
N ARG A 161 -15.92 12.08 12.97
CA ARG A 161 -17.10 12.18 12.10
C ARG A 161 -18.41 12.11 12.88
N GLY A 162 -18.36 12.02 14.21
CA GLY A 162 -19.52 12.18 15.09
C GLY A 162 -20.21 10.91 15.55
N SER A 163 -19.76 9.71 15.13
CA SER A 163 -20.33 8.44 15.59
C SER A 163 -19.33 7.28 15.58
N ILE A 164 -19.64 6.21 16.31
CA ILE A 164 -18.85 4.96 16.34
C ILE A 164 -18.70 4.39 14.93
N THR A 165 -19.79 4.31 14.18
CA THR A 165 -19.82 3.77 12.82
C THR A 165 -19.03 4.65 11.85
N GLN A 166 -19.26 5.97 11.82
CA GLN A 166 -18.53 6.85 10.90
C GLN A 166 -17.02 6.92 11.24
N ASN A 167 -16.64 6.68 12.49
CA ASN A 167 -15.25 6.56 12.92
C ASN A 167 -14.70 5.12 12.85
N HIS A 168 -15.45 4.16 12.30
CA HIS A 168 -15.00 2.80 12.02
C HIS A 168 -14.50 2.05 13.26
N PHE A 169 -15.20 2.21 14.38
CA PHE A 169 -14.90 1.50 15.62
C PHE A 169 -15.65 0.16 15.74
N ASP A 170 -16.68 -0.07 14.93
CA ASP A 170 -17.54 -1.26 14.89
C ASP A 170 -17.28 -2.17 13.67
N HIS A 171 -16.53 -1.70 12.67
CA HIS A 171 -16.21 -2.46 11.46
C HIS A 171 -14.84 -2.08 10.87
N VAL A 172 -14.27 -2.98 10.06
CA VAL A 172 -13.12 -2.67 9.20
C VAL A 172 -13.64 -2.34 7.81
N HIS A 173 -13.39 -1.14 7.31
CA HIS A 173 -13.73 -0.76 5.94
C HIS A 173 -12.55 -1.02 5.01
N ILE A 174 -12.81 -1.66 3.88
CA ILE A 174 -11.81 -1.90 2.84
C ILE A 174 -12.36 -1.41 1.51
N SER A 175 -11.57 -0.60 0.81
CA SER A 175 -11.85 -0.16 -0.56
C SER A 175 -10.80 -0.68 -1.54
N VAL A 176 -11.23 -0.96 -2.76
CA VAL A 176 -10.38 -1.42 -3.88
C VAL A 176 -10.32 -0.39 -5.01
N TYR A 177 -9.31 -0.50 -5.89
CA TYR A 177 -9.22 0.32 -7.11
C TYR A 177 -10.38 0.07 -8.08
#